data_AF-A0A1B8V389-F1
#
_entry.id   AF-A0A1B8V389-F1
#
_cell.length_a   1.000
_cell.length_b   1.000
_cell.length_c   1.000
_cell.angle_alpha   90.00
_cell.angle_beta   90.00
_cell.angle_gamma   90.00
#
_symmetry.space_group_name_H-M   'P 1'
#
loop_
_entity.id
_entity.type
_entity.pdbx_description
1 polymer ?
#
loop_
_entity_poly.entity_id
_entity_poly.type
_entity_poly.pdbx_seq_one_letter_code
_entity_poly.pdbx_strand_id
1 'polypeptide(L)'
;MPLRSVIPVRQPQGSLRYRVLLHMRQDFVWIAIPLLLLLLAASAAGCYYAWLLQHWAPAAGAALAMLAAVGLVLFWSEYDWWLFKLGPRGNLNMPMR
;
A
#
# COMPACT_ATOMS: atom_id res chain seq x y z
N MET A 1 37.38 1.42 -33.62
CA MET A 1 36.98 0.69 -32.40
C MET A 1 35.82 1.45 -31.76
N PRO A 2 34.57 0.93 -31.73
CA PRO A 2 33.46 1.67 -31.16
C PRO A 2 33.51 1.61 -29.63
N LEU A 3 33.43 2.79 -29.00
CA LEU A 3 33.35 2.94 -27.55
C LEU A 3 32.03 2.33 -27.07
N ARG A 4 32.11 1.16 -26.42
CA ARG A 4 30.99 0.52 -25.76
C ARG A 4 30.58 1.42 -24.60
N SER A 5 29.47 2.15 -24.75
CA SER A 5 28.88 2.93 -23.66
C SER A 5 28.44 1.95 -22.57
N VAL A 6 29.29 1.75 -21.58
CA VAL A 6 28.91 1.09 -20.33
C VAL A 6 27.96 2.04 -19.65
N ILE A 7 26.66 1.89 -19.91
CA ILE A 7 25.61 2.56 -19.16
C ILE A 7 25.75 1.98 -17.74
N PRO A 8 26.18 2.77 -16.74
CA PRO A 8 26.19 2.25 -15.38
C PRO A 8 24.73 1.96 -15.04
N VAL A 9 24.39 0.68 -14.94
CA VAL A 9 23.16 0.25 -14.32
C VAL A 9 23.21 0.86 -12.93
N ARG A 10 22.43 1.94 -12.71
CA ARG A 10 22.25 2.55 -11.39
C ARG A 10 21.54 1.52 -10.53
N GLN A 11 22.27 0.54 -10.02
CA GLN A 11 21.79 -0.29 -8.93
C GLN A 11 21.40 0.69 -7.82
N PRO A 12 20.18 0.62 -7.28
CA PRO A 12 19.80 1.48 -6.20
C PRO A 12 20.79 1.23 -5.06
N GLN A 13 21.69 2.20 -4.83
CA GLN A 13 22.60 2.25 -3.68
C GLN A 13 21.81 2.56 -2.40
N GLY A 14 20.58 2.02 -2.28
CA GLY A 14 19.80 2.04 -1.06
C GLY A 14 20.29 0.95 -0.12
N SER A 15 20.12 1.20 1.17
CA SER A 15 20.37 0.25 2.25
C SER A 15 19.73 -1.11 1.96
N LEU A 16 20.28 -2.21 2.49
CA LEU A 16 19.73 -3.56 2.29
C LEU A 16 18.24 -3.63 2.69
N ARG A 17 17.86 -2.88 3.74
CA ARG A 17 16.47 -2.69 4.18
C ARG A 17 15.58 -2.04 3.11
N TYR A 18 16.07 -1.01 2.41
CA TYR A 18 15.34 -0.38 1.30
C TYR A 18 15.06 -1.37 0.17
N ARG A 19 16.02 -2.24 -0.18
CA ARG A 19 15.83 -3.23 -1.25
C ARG A 19 14.80 -4.30 -0.87
N VAL A 20 14.84 -4.77 0.38
CA VAL A 20 13.86 -5.73 0.92
C VAL A 20 12.46 -5.11 0.94
N LEU A 21 12.32 -3.88 1.44
CA LEU A 21 11.05 -3.15 1.39
C LEU A 21 10.59 -2.94 -0.06
N LEU A 22 11.47 -2.52 -0.97
CA LEU A 22 11.08 -2.30 -2.35
C LEU A 22 10.56 -3.57 -3.03
N HIS A 23 11.15 -4.73 -2.74
CA HIS A 23 10.67 -6.01 -3.27
C HIS A 23 9.32 -6.41 -2.65
N MET A 24 9.19 -6.29 -1.33
CA MET A 24 7.93 -6.56 -0.63
C MET A 24 6.79 -5.63 -1.04
N ARG A 25 7.07 -4.42 -1.52
CA ARG A 25 6.04 -3.48 -2.01
C ARG A 25 5.18 -4.10 -3.11
N GLN A 26 5.81 -4.83 -4.04
CA GLN A 26 5.10 -5.37 -5.19
C GLN A 26 4.11 -6.45 -4.72
N ASP A 27 4.55 -7.38 -3.87
CA ASP A 27 3.70 -8.40 -3.27
C ASP A 27 2.63 -7.81 -2.35
N PHE A 28 2.99 -6.77 -1.59
CA PHE A 28 2.08 -6.07 -0.71
C PHE A 28 0.93 -5.43 -1.47
N VAL A 29 1.18 -4.77 -2.61
CA VAL A 29 0.12 -4.15 -3.43
C VAL A 29 -0.85 -5.21 -3.98
N TRP A 30 -0.33 -6.36 -4.41
CA TRP A 30 -1.15 -7.47 -4.91
C TRP A 30 -2.08 -8.07 -3.85
N ILE A 31 -1.75 -7.95 -2.57
CA ILE A 31 -2.58 -8.45 -1.46
C ILE A 31 -3.43 -7.34 -0.86
N ALA A 32 -2.86 -6.15 -0.64
CA ALA A 32 -3.49 -5.05 0.05
C ALA A 32 -4.65 -4.45 -0.75
N ILE A 33 -4.53 -4.31 -2.07
CA ILE A 33 -5.62 -3.80 -2.93
C ILE A 33 -6.85 -4.71 -2.88
N PRO A 34 -6.77 -6.03 -3.19
CA PRO A 34 -7.94 -6.89 -3.12
C PRO A 34 -8.49 -7.01 -1.70
N LEU A 35 -7.63 -6.99 -0.67
CA LEU A 35 -8.08 -6.98 0.72
C LEU A 35 -8.87 -5.69 1.05
N LEU A 36 -8.42 -4.53 0.59
CA LEU A 36 -9.15 -3.26 0.73
C LEU A 36 -10.51 -3.30 0.06
N LEU A 37 -10.57 -3.80 -1.17
CA LEU A 37 -11.82 -3.96 -1.91
C LEU A 37 -12.78 -4.91 -1.17
N LEU A 38 -12.26 -6.01 -0.62
CA LEU A 38 -13.06 -6.97 0.14
C LEU A 38 -13.59 -6.36 1.43
N LEU A 39 -12.78 -5.59 2.16
CA LEU A 39 -13.21 -4.90 3.38
C LEU A 39 -14.27 -3.84 3.11
N LEU A 40 -14.11 -3.07 2.02
CA LEU A 40 -15.11 -2.09 1.58
C LEU A 40 -16.43 -2.77 1.18
N ALA A 41 -16.35 -3.86 0.40
CA ALA A 41 -17.52 -4.64 0.02
C ALA A 41 -18.22 -5.25 1.24
N ALA A 42 -17.47 -5.81 2.19
CA ALA A 42 -18.00 -6.35 3.44
C ALA A 42 -18.66 -5.27 4.29
N SER A 43 -18.09 -4.06 4.34
CA SER A 43 -18.68 -2.93 5.04
C SER A 43 -20.01 -2.50 4.41
N ALA A 44 -20.04 -2.32 3.09
CA ALA A 44 -21.27 -1.98 2.36
C ALA A 44 -22.35 -3.05 2.52
N ALA A 45 -21.98 -4.32 2.38
CA ALA A 45 -22.88 -5.45 2.55
C ALA A 45 -23.43 -5.52 3.99
N GLY A 46 -22.57 -5.35 5.00
CA GLY A 46 -22.99 -5.38 6.41
C GLY A 46 -23.96 -4.25 6.76
N CYS A 47 -23.74 -3.03 6.23
CA CYS A 47 -24.70 -1.93 6.36
C CYS A 47 -26.03 -2.23 5.68
N TYR A 48 -25.99 -2.77 4.45
CA TYR A 48 -27.22 -3.17 3.73
C TYR A 48 -28.00 -4.25 4.48
N TYR A 49 -27.32 -5.28 4.99
CA TYR A 49 -27.95 -6.32 5.80
C TYR A 49 -28.50 -5.80 7.12
N ALA A 50 -27.80 -4.87 7.79
CA ALA A 50 -28.31 -4.24 9.00
C ALA A 50 -29.62 -3.49 8.75
N TRP A 51 -29.70 -2.78 7.62
CA TRP A 51 -30.91 -2.11 7.19
C TRP A 51 -32.01 -3.11 6.81
N LEU A 52 -31.70 -4.16 6.07
CA LEU A 52 -32.68 -5.17 5.65
C LEU A 52 -33.27 -5.94 6.85
N LEU A 53 -32.42 -6.34 7.79
CA LEU A 53 -32.79 -7.14 8.96
C LEU A 53 -33.28 -6.30 10.14
N GLN A 54 -33.19 -4.97 10.04
CA GLN A 54 -33.44 -4.04 11.14
C GLN A 54 -32.68 -4.44 12.42
N HIS A 55 -31.48 -4.98 12.24
CA HIS A 55 -30.64 -5.52 13.31
C HIS A 55 -29.28 -4.82 13.30
N TRP A 56 -28.77 -4.47 14.47
CA TRP A 56 -27.56 -3.64 14.58
C TRP A 56 -26.24 -4.44 14.44
N ALA A 57 -26.25 -5.75 14.73
CA ALA A 57 -25.02 -6.55 14.71
C ALA A 57 -24.28 -6.56 13.35
N PRO A 58 -24.94 -6.66 12.18
CA PRO A 58 -24.26 -6.54 10.89
C PRO A 58 -23.62 -5.16 10.66
N ALA A 59 -24.21 -4.08 11.20
CA ALA A 59 -23.64 -2.74 11.12
C ALA A 59 -22.39 -2.60 11.99
N ALA A 60 -22.37 -3.24 13.18
CA ALA A 60 -21.16 -3.30 14.00
C ALA A 60 -20.02 -4.04 13.27
N GLY A 61 -20.33 -5.15 12.60
CA GLY A 61 -19.38 -5.86 11.73
C GLY A 61 -18.87 -4.99 10.57
N ALA A 62 -19.77 -4.24 9.93
CA ALA A 62 -19.41 -3.31 8.85
C ALA A 62 -18.48 -2.18 9.33
N ALA A 63 -18.71 -1.64 10.53
CA ALA A 63 -17.86 -0.63 11.13
C ALA A 63 -16.46 -1.18 11.44
N LEU A 64 -16.36 -2.41 11.95
CA LEU A 64 -15.07 -3.08 12.17
C LEU A 64 -14.31 -3.32 10.86
N ALA A 65 -15.00 -3.76 9.80
CA ALA A 65 -14.40 -3.91 8.48
C ALA A 65 -13.89 -2.57 7.93
N MET A 66 -14.63 -1.48 8.16
CA MET A 66 -14.21 -0.13 7.76
C MET A 66 -12.98 0.33 8.55
N LEU A 67 -12.93 0.10 9.87
CA LEU A 67 -11.76 0.40 10.69
C LEU A 67 -10.52 -0.37 10.22
N ALA A 68 -10.67 -1.65 9.87
CA ALA A 68 -9.60 -2.44 9.30
C ALA A 68 -9.11 -1.88 7.95
N ALA A 69 -10.04 -1.43 7.09
CA ALA A 69 -9.70 -0.81 5.80
C ALA A 69 -8.89 0.49 6.01
N VAL A 70 -9.35 1.36 6.92
CA VAL A 70 -8.62 2.60 7.26
C VAL A 70 -7.25 2.28 7.85
N GLY A 71 -7.16 1.30 8.75
CA GLY A 71 -5.89 0.84 9.31
C GLY A 71 -4.91 0.35 8.25
N LEU A 72 -5.40 -0.39 7.23
CA LEU A 72 -4.58 -0.85 6.12
C LEU A 72 -4.05 0.30 5.27
N VAL A 73 -4.89 1.31 4.98
CA VAL A 73 -4.47 2.51 4.24
C VAL A 73 -3.41 3.31 5.02
N LEU A 74 -3.60 3.50 6.32
CA LEU A 74 -2.63 4.18 7.17
C LEU A 74 -1.30 3.42 7.22
N PHE A 75 -1.36 2.09 7.38
CA PHE A 75 -0.17 1.25 7.37
C PHE A 75 0.58 1.34 6.04
N TRP A 76 -0.16 1.36 4.92
CA TRP A 76 0.44 1.55 3.60
C TRP A 76 1.07 2.94 3.45
N SER A 77 0.41 4.00 3.90
CA SER A 77 0.97 5.36 3.89
C SER A 77 2.27 5.44 4.69
N GLU A 78 2.31 4.81 5.87
CA GLU A 78 3.52 4.74 6.69
C GLU A 78 4.60 3.94 5.96
N TYR A 79 4.26 2.80 5.36
CA TYR A 79 5.18 1.99 4.56
C TYR A 79 5.83 2.77 3.41
N ASP A 80 5.04 3.54 2.65
CA ASP A 80 5.56 4.42 1.59
C ASP A 80 6.45 5.54 2.16
N TRP A 81 6.14 6.06 3.35
CA TRP A 81 6.99 7.00 4.08
C TRP A 81 8.34 6.39 4.51
N TRP A 82 8.36 5.13 4.97
CA TRP A 82 9.60 4.40 5.27
C TRP A 82 10.45 4.20 4.02
N LEU A 83 9.83 3.82 2.90
CA LEU A 83 10.50 3.71 1.60
C LEU A 83 11.11 5.05 1.16
N PHE A 84 10.37 6.15 1.35
CA PHE A 84 10.86 7.50 1.05
C PHE A 84 12.07 7.87 1.91
N LYS A 85 12.01 7.67 3.23
CA LYS A 85 13.12 7.98 4.14
C LYS A 85 14.38 7.16 3.86
N LEU A 86 14.22 5.89 3.49
CA LEU A 86 15.31 4.94 3.24
C LEU A 86 15.84 4.97 1.80
N GLY A 87 15.15 5.69 0.91
CA GLY A 87 15.52 5.83 -0.50
C GLY A 87 16.85 6.58 -0.69
N PRO A 88 17.59 6.29 -1.77
CA PRO A 88 18.86 6.94 -2.04
C PRO A 88 18.66 8.45 -2.25
N ARG A 89 19.24 9.27 -1.37
CA ARG A 89 19.13 10.75 -1.35
C ARG A 89 19.79 11.48 -2.54
N GLY A 90 20.10 10.78 -3.64
CA GLY A 90 20.85 11.32 -4.78
C GLY A 90 20.00 11.96 -5.88
N ASN A 91 18.69 11.71 -5.94
CA ASN A 91 17.84 12.33 -6.96
C ASN A 91 16.36 12.30 -6.53
N LEU A 92 15.98 13.23 -5.66
CA LEU A 92 14.57 13.59 -5.46
C LEU A 92 14.09 14.33 -6.73
N ASN A 93 13.81 13.58 -7.79
CA ASN A 93 12.79 14.01 -8.75
C ASN A 93 11.46 13.88 -8.02
N MET A 94 11.13 14.89 -7.21
CA MET A 94 9.76 15.10 -6.78
C MET A 94 8.96 15.42 -8.05
N PRO A 95 7.96 14.62 -8.47
CA PRO A 95 6.98 15.12 -9.40
C PRO A 95 6.02 16.00 -8.60
N MET A 96 6.48 17.18 -8.17
CA MET A 96 5.58 18.29 -7.95
C MET A 96 5.33 18.90 -9.33
N ARG A 97 4.28 18.42 -9.98
CA ARG A 97 3.48 19.20 -10.94
C ARG A 97 2.04 18.74 -10.86
#